data_AF-A0A1V9ZNT8-F1
#
_entry.id   AF-A0A1V9ZNT8-F1
#
_cell.length_a   1.000
_cell.length_b   1.000
_cell.length_c   1.000
_cell.angle_alpha   90.00
_cell.angle_beta   90.00
_cell.angle_gamma   90.00
#
_symmetry.space_group_name_H-M   'P 1'
#
loop_
_entity.id
_entity.type
_entity.pdbx_description
1 polymer ?
#
loop_
_entity_poly.entity_id
_entity_poly.type
_entity_poly.pdbx_seq_one_letter_code
_entity_poly.pdbx_strand_id
1 'polypeptide(L)'
;MYKQLLKRNQYLESLVVTQEKDLLDMEMAKTESNQTMQLIRDELSRVHKLVVSQCEVNQQKESPETRPAWAVMAVKSMVYRFDLDGDYLLSVGEMNNLKKTLGHTTLYTDDTFQALITRYCFDSQPCLPSNSNNNRVAVGLTPEGVMQLYETLGLESLEQDLKALGIYIGRTDDCTISEVRDIISDLEVNFKACNESRATLRAEVDEKARAVGRLRENLVEATAQVVQHREECNVAINSTKRLHDEMEALQEKHENYVHSNVVSKAEMVGSQDAVVEMRSLLEAQISETEMWQRHCWELQEQLSAIMESCSAHKKDLWKAKDAKKAEERKNMLLYMQLQHGKKHVQVEH
;
A
#
# COMPACT_ATOMS: atom_id res chain seq x y z
N MET A 1 -7.58 8.20 -4.73
CA MET A 1 -6.41 8.60 -3.91
C MET A 1 -6.83 9.17 -2.55
N TYR A 2 -7.67 10.22 -2.49
CA TYR A 2 -8.12 10.85 -1.24
C TYR A 2 -8.80 9.90 -0.24
N LYS A 3 -9.71 9.02 -0.70
CA LYS A 3 -10.38 8.01 0.16
C LYS A 3 -9.41 6.99 0.79
N GLN A 4 -8.29 6.68 0.15
CA GLN A 4 -7.28 5.77 0.70
C GLN A 4 -6.42 6.46 1.77
N LEU A 5 -6.05 7.72 1.55
CA LEU A 5 -5.35 8.55 2.54
C LEU A 5 -6.21 8.77 3.79
N LEU A 6 -7.50 9.06 3.62
CA LEU A 6 -8.43 9.24 4.74
C LEU A 6 -8.55 7.97 5.60
N LYS A 7 -8.71 6.80 4.96
CA LYS A 7 -8.75 5.50 5.68
C LYS A 7 -7.45 5.22 6.43
N ARG A 8 -6.31 5.57 5.83
CA ARG A 8 -4.99 5.38 6.47
C ARG A 8 -4.80 6.32 7.66
N ASN A 9 -5.24 7.58 7.57
CA ASN A 9 -5.20 8.50 8.71
C ASN A 9 -6.13 8.06 9.84
N GLN A 10 -7.35 7.64 9.54
CA GLN A 10 -8.27 7.11 10.56
C GLN A 10 -7.70 5.86 11.26
N TYR A 11 -7.02 5.00 10.51
CA TYR A 11 -6.33 3.84 11.08
C TYR A 11 -5.17 4.26 12.00
N LEU A 12 -4.34 5.22 11.58
CA LEU A 12 -3.22 5.73 12.39
C LEU A 12 -3.72 6.42 13.66
N GLU A 13 -4.79 7.22 13.58
CA GLU A 13 -5.42 7.84 14.76
C GLU A 13 -5.93 6.78 15.74
N SER A 14 -6.63 5.75 15.24
CA SER A 14 -7.09 4.65 16.10
C SER A 14 -5.93 3.90 16.76
N LEU A 15 -4.82 3.72 16.04
CA LEU A 15 -3.63 3.04 16.54
C LEU A 15 -2.94 3.86 17.64
N VAL A 16 -2.78 5.17 17.44
CA VAL A 16 -2.20 6.07 18.43
C VAL A 16 -3.03 6.09 19.71
N VAL A 17 -4.36 6.22 19.60
CA VAL A 17 -5.26 6.19 20.77
C VAL A 17 -5.16 4.86 21.52
N THR A 18 -5.00 3.75 20.80
CA THR A 18 -4.82 2.42 21.43
C THR A 18 -3.47 2.33 22.15
N GLN A 19 -2.40 2.80 21.51
CA GLN A 19 -1.06 2.81 22.11
C GLN A 19 -0.94 3.74 23.33
N GLU A 20 -1.60 4.90 23.30
CA GLU A 20 -1.66 5.82 24.44
C GLU A 20 -2.39 5.18 25.62
N LYS A 21 -3.49 4.46 25.36
CA LYS A 21 -4.20 3.70 26.40
C LYS A 21 -3.33 2.58 26.98
N ASP A 22 -2.68 1.78 26.13
CA ASP A 22 -1.82 0.69 26.55
C ASP A 22 -0.64 1.19 27.41
N LEU A 23 -0.06 2.34 27.07
CA LEU A 23 0.98 2.99 27.87
C LEU A 23 0.49 3.40 29.25
N LEU A 24 -0.72 3.98 29.32
CA LEU A 24 -1.35 4.39 30.57
C LEU A 24 -1.65 3.18 31.48
N ASP A 25 -2.18 2.11 30.91
CA ASP A 25 -2.43 0.85 31.62
C ASP A 25 -1.12 0.22 32.13
N MET A 26 -0.05 0.26 31.33
CA MET A 26 1.26 -0.25 31.73
C MET A 26 1.89 0.60 32.85
N GLU A 27 1.69 1.92 32.82
CA GLU A 27 2.18 2.83 33.86
C GLU A 27 1.43 2.60 35.19
N MET A 28 0.11 2.38 35.14
CA MET A 28 -0.67 1.99 36.30
C MET A 28 -0.20 0.65 36.88
N ALA A 29 -0.04 -0.39 36.05
CA ALA A 29 0.47 -1.69 36.50
C ALA A 29 1.87 -1.60 37.14
N LYS A 30 2.73 -0.70 36.63
CA LYS A 30 4.05 -0.44 37.21
C LYS A 30 3.96 0.24 38.58
N THR A 31 3.04 1.17 38.76
CA THR A 31 2.85 1.82 40.08
C THR A 31 2.31 0.84 41.12
N GLU A 32 1.35 -0.02 40.75
CA GLU A 32 0.86 -1.11 41.61
C GLU A 32 1.96 -2.12 41.97
N SER A 33 2.79 -2.51 41.00
CA SER A 33 3.95 -3.39 41.24
C SER A 33 4.96 -2.76 42.20
N ASN A 34 5.22 -1.45 42.08
CA ASN A 34 6.10 -0.74 43.00
C ASN A 34 5.50 -0.65 44.42
N GLN A 35 4.19 -0.41 44.54
CA GLN A 35 3.51 -0.37 45.83
C GLN A 35 3.53 -1.74 46.53
N THR A 36 3.25 -2.83 45.80
CA THR A 36 3.30 -4.19 46.35
C THR A 36 4.72 -4.58 46.76
N MET A 37 5.74 -4.24 45.97
CA MET A 37 7.15 -4.41 46.35
C MET A 37 7.52 -3.65 47.62
N GLN A 38 6.96 -2.47 47.82
CA GLN A 38 7.21 -1.67 49.02
C GLN A 38 6.54 -2.29 50.26
N LEU A 39 5.30 -2.78 50.13
CA LEU A 39 4.63 -3.54 51.19
C LEU A 39 5.39 -4.81 51.57
N ILE A 40 5.89 -5.57 50.59
CA ILE A 40 6.70 -6.77 50.84
C ILE A 40 8.00 -6.41 51.56
N ARG A 41 8.66 -5.31 51.18
CA ARG A 41 9.88 -4.84 51.85
C ARG A 41 9.61 -4.46 53.31
N ASP A 42 8.50 -3.79 53.57
CA ASP A 42 8.12 -3.38 54.93
C ASP A 42 7.74 -4.60 55.80
N GLU A 43 7.05 -5.59 55.25
CA GLU A 43 6.74 -6.84 55.93
C GLU A 43 7.99 -7.69 56.21
N LEU A 44 8.92 -7.80 55.25
CA LEU A 44 10.21 -8.47 55.48
C LEU A 44 11.01 -7.78 56.60
N SER A 45 11.00 -6.45 56.65
CA SER A 45 11.61 -5.68 57.73
C SER A 45 10.93 -5.94 59.08
N ARG A 46 9.60 -6.04 59.10
CA ARG A 46 8.81 -6.35 60.31
C ARG A 46 9.09 -7.76 60.81
N VAL A 47 9.09 -8.76 59.92
CA VAL A 47 9.40 -10.16 60.23
C VAL A 47 10.83 -10.29 60.73
N HIS A 48 11.79 -9.62 60.09
CA HIS A 48 13.18 -9.63 60.54
C HIS A 48 13.32 -9.08 61.97
N LYS A 49 12.67 -7.96 62.28
CA LYS A 49 12.65 -7.40 63.64
C LYS A 49 12.01 -8.35 64.66
N LEU A 50 10.92 -9.02 64.28
CA LEU A 50 10.23 -10.01 65.12
C LEU A 50 11.13 -11.22 65.41
N VAL A 51 11.81 -11.77 64.41
CA VAL A 51 12.70 -12.92 64.56
C VAL A 51 13.91 -12.55 65.43
N VAL A 52 14.52 -11.39 65.22
CA VAL A 52 15.63 -10.90 66.06
C VAL A 52 15.17 -10.77 67.52
N SER A 53 13.98 -10.23 67.77
CA SER A 53 13.43 -10.09 69.13
C SER A 53 13.04 -11.43 69.79
N GLN A 54 12.65 -12.45 69.01
CA GLN A 54 12.33 -13.78 69.54
C GLN A 54 13.58 -14.62 69.83
N CYS A 55 14.65 -14.45 69.05
CA CYS A 55 15.94 -15.08 69.32
C CYS A 55 16.60 -14.58 70.61
N GLU A 56 16.37 -13.32 71.00
CA GLU A 56 16.88 -12.76 72.27
C GLU A 56 16.10 -13.28 73.51
N VAL A 57 14.82 -13.64 73.37
CA VAL A 57 13.97 -14.07 74.49
C VAL A 57 14.04 -15.58 74.75
N ASN A 58 14.36 -16.40 73.75
CA ASN A 58 14.36 -17.86 73.88
C ASN A 58 15.66 -18.47 74.45
N GLN A 59 16.67 -17.68 74.81
CA GLN A 59 17.91 -18.20 75.43
C GLN A 59 17.76 -18.60 76.92
N GLN A 60 16.57 -18.50 77.54
CA GLN A 60 16.43 -18.66 79.00
C GLN A 60 15.43 -19.71 79.52
N LYS A 61 14.79 -20.54 78.70
CA LYS A 61 13.94 -21.63 79.23
C LYS A 61 13.98 -22.89 78.38
N GLU A 62 14.90 -23.79 78.71
CA GLU A 62 14.76 -25.21 78.39
C GLU A 62 14.56 -25.99 79.69
N SER A 63 13.31 -26.43 79.91
CA SER A 63 12.96 -27.48 80.86
C SER A 63 12.78 -28.79 80.07
N PRO A 64 13.15 -29.95 80.64
CA PRO A 64 13.35 -31.18 79.89
C PRO A 64 12.03 -31.95 79.73
N GLU A 65 11.57 -32.04 78.49
CA GLU A 65 10.67 -33.05 77.86
C GLU A 65 10.01 -32.45 76.61
N THR A 66 10.65 -31.47 75.97
CA THR A 66 10.15 -30.90 74.71
C THR A 66 10.92 -31.54 73.58
N ARG A 67 10.21 -32.20 72.66
CA ARG A 67 10.81 -32.69 71.41
C ARG A 67 11.66 -31.60 70.77
N PRO A 68 12.83 -31.92 70.18
CA PRO A 68 13.70 -30.93 69.58
C PRO A 68 12.91 -30.11 68.55
N ALA A 69 12.89 -28.78 68.73
CA ALA A 69 12.08 -27.88 67.90
C ALA A 69 12.42 -28.00 66.41
N TRP A 70 13.70 -28.28 66.09
CA TRP A 70 14.15 -28.52 64.71
C TRP A 70 13.51 -29.78 64.10
N ALA A 71 13.34 -30.85 64.87
CA ALA A 71 12.77 -32.11 64.39
C ALA A 71 11.27 -31.96 64.12
N VAL A 72 10.55 -31.24 64.98
CA VAL A 72 9.13 -30.92 64.77
C VAL A 72 8.93 -30.06 63.52
N MET A 73 9.74 -29.02 63.34
CA MET A 73 9.71 -28.18 62.15
C MET A 73 10.10 -28.95 60.88
N ALA A 74 10.99 -29.93 61.01
CA ALA A 74 11.43 -30.76 59.91
C ALA A 74 10.42 -31.78 59.44
N VAL A 75 9.76 -32.45 60.37
CA VAL A 75 8.66 -33.33 60.02
C VAL A 75 7.52 -32.53 59.37
N LYS A 76 7.20 -31.33 59.88
CA LYS A 76 6.18 -30.47 59.26
C LYS A 76 6.54 -30.03 57.85
N SER A 77 7.79 -29.64 57.62
CA SER A 77 8.28 -29.22 56.30
C SER A 77 8.33 -30.40 55.32
N MET A 78 8.64 -31.60 55.83
CA MET A 78 8.61 -32.83 55.04
C MET A 78 7.17 -33.18 54.65
N VAL A 79 6.21 -33.14 55.59
CA VAL A 79 4.80 -33.34 55.27
C VAL A 79 4.32 -32.34 54.23
N TYR A 80 4.57 -31.04 54.43
CA TYR A 80 4.14 -30.00 53.48
C TYR A 80 4.71 -30.17 52.05
N ARG A 81 5.91 -30.74 51.92
CA ARG A 81 6.53 -30.95 50.60
C ARG A 81 5.92 -32.14 49.85
N PHE A 82 5.43 -33.14 50.58
CA PHE A 82 4.94 -34.39 50.03
C PHE A 82 3.42 -34.52 50.07
N ASP A 83 2.74 -33.62 50.79
CA ASP A 83 1.30 -33.38 50.76
C ASP A 83 0.94 -32.70 49.43
N LEU A 84 0.41 -33.50 48.50
CA LEU A 84 0.06 -33.07 47.15
C LEU A 84 -1.40 -32.59 47.06
N ASP A 85 -2.25 -33.02 47.98
CA ASP A 85 -3.67 -32.66 48.01
C ASP A 85 -4.00 -31.56 49.04
N GLY A 86 -3.04 -31.18 49.88
CA GLY A 86 -3.11 -30.05 50.81
C GLY A 86 -3.94 -30.34 52.06
N ASP A 87 -4.15 -31.61 52.39
CA ASP A 87 -4.96 -32.03 53.55
C ASP A 87 -4.16 -32.11 54.86
N TYR A 88 -2.86 -31.78 54.83
CA TYR A 88 -1.89 -31.87 55.92
C TYR A 88 -1.70 -33.29 56.48
N LEU A 89 -2.13 -34.32 55.75
CA LEU A 89 -1.93 -35.72 56.05
C LEU A 89 -1.05 -36.34 54.96
N LEU A 90 -0.29 -37.38 55.32
CA LEU A 90 0.40 -38.18 54.32
C LEU A 90 -0.41 -39.43 54.04
N SER A 91 -1.10 -39.43 52.90
CA SER A 91 -1.78 -40.61 52.38
C SER A 91 -0.79 -41.72 51.98
N VAL A 92 -1.30 -42.93 51.72
CA VAL A 92 -0.48 -44.08 51.27
C VAL A 92 0.33 -43.73 50.02
N GLY A 93 -0.28 -42.99 49.08
CA GLY A 93 0.36 -42.57 47.84
C GLY A 93 1.51 -41.58 48.07
N GLU A 94 1.31 -40.62 48.95
CA GLU A 94 2.30 -39.58 49.27
C GLU A 94 3.42 -40.12 50.14
N MET A 95 3.11 -41.02 51.07
CA MET A 95 4.12 -41.75 51.84
C MET A 95 4.98 -42.63 50.93
N ASN A 96 4.40 -43.25 49.91
CA ASN A 96 5.15 -43.99 48.90
C ASN A 96 6.03 -43.08 48.03
N ASN A 97 5.59 -41.86 47.75
CA ASN A 97 6.42 -40.84 47.07
C ASN A 97 7.58 -40.37 47.95
N LEU A 98 7.34 -40.17 49.24
CA LEU A 98 8.39 -39.88 50.23
C LEU A 98 9.41 -41.04 50.30
N LYS A 99 8.94 -42.29 50.40
CA LYS A 99 9.84 -43.46 50.38
C LYS A 99 10.64 -43.61 49.10
N LYS A 100 10.01 -43.32 47.96
CA LYS A 100 10.67 -43.37 46.65
C LYS A 100 11.76 -42.29 46.53
N THR A 101 11.51 -41.10 47.04
CA THR A 101 12.50 -40.00 47.06
C THR A 101 13.64 -40.27 48.06
N LEU A 102 13.36 -41.01 49.14
CA LEU A 102 14.36 -41.54 50.07
C LEU A 102 15.12 -42.79 49.54
N GLY A 103 14.75 -43.31 48.36
CA GLY A 103 15.46 -44.42 47.72
C GLY A 103 15.05 -45.82 48.21
N HIS A 104 13.96 -45.95 48.97
CA HIS A 104 13.45 -47.26 49.39
C HIS A 104 12.69 -47.96 48.25
N THR A 105 13.02 -49.23 48.03
CA THR A 105 12.43 -50.05 46.94
C THR A 105 11.10 -50.71 47.32
N THR A 106 10.73 -50.69 48.60
CA THR A 106 9.49 -51.30 49.10
C THR A 106 8.38 -50.26 49.22
N LEU A 107 7.31 -50.43 48.44
CA LEU A 107 6.11 -49.58 48.52
C LEU A 107 5.10 -50.20 49.49
N TYR A 108 4.41 -49.37 50.25
CA TYR A 108 3.28 -49.78 51.06
C TYR A 108 2.06 -50.03 50.19
N THR A 109 1.37 -51.14 50.41
CA THR A 109 -0.03 -51.32 49.99
C THR A 109 -0.96 -50.82 51.10
N ASP A 110 -2.21 -50.46 50.76
CA ASP A 110 -3.19 -49.95 51.73
C ASP A 110 -3.33 -50.85 52.97
N ASP A 111 -3.35 -52.18 52.78
CA ASP A 111 -3.46 -53.15 53.86
C ASP A 111 -2.20 -53.17 54.76
N THR A 112 -1.00 -53.01 54.18
CA THR A 112 0.26 -52.97 54.95
C THR A 112 0.47 -51.66 55.70
N PHE A 113 0.00 -50.55 55.13
CA PHE A 113 0.06 -49.24 55.76
C PHE A 113 -0.89 -49.14 56.95
N GLN A 114 -2.12 -49.64 56.79
CA GLN A 114 -3.09 -49.71 57.87
C GLN A 114 -2.65 -50.66 58.99
N ALA A 115 -1.99 -51.78 58.65
CA ALA A 115 -1.41 -52.68 59.65
C ALA A 115 -0.27 -52.02 60.44
N LEU A 116 0.55 -51.17 59.80
CA LEU A 116 1.65 -50.43 60.44
C LEU A 116 1.13 -49.35 61.40
N ILE A 117 0.15 -48.56 60.97
CA ILE A 117 -0.53 -47.57 61.82
C ILE A 117 -1.15 -48.24 63.05
N THR A 118 -1.88 -49.34 62.84
CA THR A 118 -2.55 -50.06 63.93
C THR A 118 -1.56 -50.72 64.90
N ARG A 119 -0.44 -51.24 64.39
CA ARG A 119 0.57 -51.97 65.20
C ARG A 119 1.35 -51.05 66.14
N TYR A 120 1.60 -49.81 65.73
CA TYR A 120 2.41 -48.84 66.48
C TYR A 120 1.58 -47.68 67.05
N CYS A 121 0.26 -47.70 66.86
CA CYS A 121 -0.67 -46.67 67.34
C CYS A 121 -0.30 -45.25 66.91
N PHE A 122 0.14 -45.07 65.66
CA PHE A 122 0.50 -43.74 65.15
C PHE A 122 -0.74 -42.85 65.02
N ASP A 123 -0.56 -41.56 65.35
CA ASP A 123 -1.61 -40.56 65.16
C ASP A 123 -1.97 -40.43 63.67
N SER A 124 -3.24 -40.68 63.37
CA SER A 124 -3.73 -40.79 62.00
C SER A 124 -5.18 -40.34 61.88
N GLN A 125 -5.53 -39.75 60.74
CA GLN A 125 -6.86 -39.22 60.45
C GLN A 125 -7.41 -39.80 59.14
N PRO A 126 -8.74 -39.92 59.00
CA PRO A 126 -9.34 -40.36 57.76
C PRO A 126 -9.09 -39.34 56.65
N CYS A 127 -8.48 -39.78 55.55
CA CYS A 127 -8.20 -38.97 54.36
C CYS A 127 -9.06 -39.41 53.16
N LEU A 128 -9.10 -38.59 52.11
CA LEU A 128 -9.81 -38.96 50.88
C LEU A 128 -9.05 -40.09 50.15
N PRO A 129 -9.74 -41.14 49.69
CA PRO A 129 -9.08 -42.22 48.97
C PRO A 129 -8.55 -41.71 47.63
N SER A 130 -7.24 -41.86 47.39
CA SER A 130 -6.60 -41.45 46.13
C SER A 130 -7.12 -42.22 44.89
N ASN A 131 -7.90 -43.30 45.08
CA ASN A 131 -8.57 -44.06 44.03
C ASN A 131 -10.08 -44.14 44.30
N SER A 132 -10.87 -43.47 43.46
CA SER A 132 -12.31 -43.22 43.60
C SER A 132 -13.26 -44.44 43.53
N ASN A 133 -12.76 -45.68 43.65
CA ASN A 133 -13.54 -46.88 43.35
C ASN A 133 -13.73 -47.88 44.50
N ASN A 134 -13.23 -47.61 45.71
CA ASN A 134 -13.45 -48.49 46.87
C ASN A 134 -14.02 -47.70 48.05
N ASN A 135 -15.17 -48.13 48.59
CA ASN A 135 -15.83 -47.61 49.79
C ASN A 135 -15.03 -47.84 51.11
N ARG A 136 -13.70 -47.93 51.05
CA ARG A 136 -12.84 -48.07 52.22
C ARG A 136 -12.39 -46.68 52.68
N VAL A 137 -12.51 -46.41 53.97
CA VAL A 137 -11.98 -45.18 54.59
C VAL A 137 -10.46 -45.26 54.52
N ALA A 138 -9.84 -44.42 53.69
CA ALA A 138 -8.39 -44.27 53.64
C ALA A 138 -7.92 -43.52 54.89
N VAL A 139 -6.73 -43.87 55.38
CA VAL A 139 -6.15 -43.29 56.60
C VAL A 139 -4.82 -42.65 56.22
N GLY A 140 -4.63 -41.39 56.60
CA GLY A 140 -3.39 -40.63 56.42
C GLY A 140 -2.68 -40.41 57.75
N LEU A 141 -1.35 -40.32 57.71
CA LEU A 141 -0.54 -40.00 58.89
C LEU A 141 -0.48 -38.50 59.11
N THR A 142 -0.74 -38.04 60.33
CA THR A 142 -0.54 -36.64 60.71
C THR A 142 0.96 -36.35 60.83
N PRO A 143 1.39 -35.06 60.82
CA PRO A 143 2.78 -34.71 61.12
C PRO A 143 3.25 -35.23 62.48
N GLU A 144 2.31 -35.38 63.41
CA GLU A 144 2.52 -35.95 64.73
C GLU A 144 2.73 -37.47 64.66
N GLY A 145 1.94 -38.19 63.85
CA GLY A 145 2.14 -39.62 63.59
C GLY A 145 3.45 -39.92 62.85
N VAL A 146 3.89 -39.01 61.96
CA VAL A 146 5.21 -39.12 61.31
C VAL A 146 6.35 -38.83 62.29
N MET A 147 6.17 -37.87 63.20
CA MET A 147 7.14 -37.63 64.26
C MET A 147 7.28 -38.87 65.15
N GLN A 148 6.17 -39.50 65.53
CA GLN A 148 6.16 -40.75 66.30
C GLN A 148 6.86 -41.90 65.55
N LEU A 149 6.70 -41.98 64.22
CA LEU A 149 7.40 -42.95 63.39
C LEU A 149 8.93 -42.76 63.48
N TYR A 150 9.41 -41.52 63.39
CA TYR A 150 10.83 -41.23 63.54
C TYR A 150 11.32 -41.31 65.00
N GLU A 151 10.44 -41.17 65.99
CA GLU A 151 10.77 -41.47 67.38
C GLU A 151 11.01 -42.97 67.59
N THR A 152 10.29 -43.84 66.87
CA THR A 152 10.55 -45.30 66.90
C THR A 152 11.78 -45.74 66.11
N LEU A 153 12.14 -45.01 65.04
CA LEU A 153 13.28 -45.29 64.18
C LEU A 153 14.57 -44.56 64.62
N GLY A 154 14.46 -43.60 65.54
CA GLY A 154 15.54 -42.73 65.99
C GLY A 154 15.62 -41.42 65.20
N LEU A 155 15.89 -40.32 65.90
CA LEU A 155 16.04 -38.97 65.33
C LEU A 155 17.25 -38.84 64.37
N GLU A 156 18.22 -39.74 64.46
CA GLU A 156 19.35 -39.85 63.53
C GLU A 156 18.90 -40.27 62.13
N SER A 157 17.91 -41.16 62.05
CA SER A 157 17.30 -41.59 60.79
C SER A 157 16.56 -40.43 60.11
N LEU A 158 15.86 -39.61 60.90
CA LEU A 158 15.20 -38.39 60.40
C LEU A 158 16.23 -37.41 59.82
N GLU A 159 17.38 -37.24 60.47
CA GLU A 159 18.44 -36.36 59.96
C GLU A 159 18.99 -36.85 58.60
N GLN A 160 19.24 -38.15 58.49
CA GLN A 160 19.74 -38.74 57.25
C GLN A 160 18.73 -38.57 56.11
N ASP A 161 17.45 -38.78 56.40
CA ASP A 161 16.36 -38.60 55.45
C ASP A 161 16.20 -37.13 55.03
N LEU A 162 16.31 -36.17 55.95
CA LEU A 162 16.26 -34.75 55.64
C LEU A 162 17.43 -34.30 54.75
N LYS A 163 18.63 -34.83 54.98
CA LYS A 163 19.80 -34.62 54.11
C LYS A 163 19.55 -35.17 52.71
N ALA A 164 18.98 -36.38 52.60
CA ALA A 164 18.65 -36.99 51.31
C ALA A 164 17.58 -36.18 50.55
N LEU A 165 16.63 -35.58 51.26
CA LEU A 165 15.59 -34.74 50.68
C LEU A 165 16.06 -33.30 50.37
N GLY A 166 17.25 -32.90 50.84
CA GLY A 166 17.74 -31.52 50.74
C GLY A 166 16.91 -30.52 51.54
N ILE A 167 16.24 -30.97 52.61
CA ILE A 167 15.48 -30.11 53.53
C ILE A 167 16.43 -29.69 54.65
N TYR A 168 17.02 -28.50 54.50
CA TYR A 168 17.89 -27.92 55.52
C TYR A 168 17.06 -27.15 56.53
N ILE A 169 16.89 -27.72 57.73
CA ILE A 169 16.27 -27.03 58.85
C ILE A 169 17.38 -26.81 59.86
N GLY A 170 17.68 -25.53 60.06
CA GLY A 170 18.84 -25.06 60.80
C GLY A 170 18.99 -25.82 62.11
N ARG A 171 20.02 -26.66 62.18
CA ARG A 171 20.63 -26.98 63.46
C ARG A 171 21.39 -25.72 63.88
N THR A 172 21.00 -25.15 65.00
CA THR A 172 21.78 -24.07 65.62
C THR A 172 23.11 -24.57 66.17
N ASP A 173 23.33 -25.88 66.21
CA ASP A 173 24.56 -26.47 66.72
C ASP A 173 25.24 -27.28 65.60
N ASP A 174 26.45 -26.85 65.23
CA ASP A 174 27.45 -27.51 64.37
C ASP A 174 27.39 -27.34 62.83
N CYS A 175 26.95 -26.19 62.33
CA CYS A 175 27.55 -25.66 61.09
C CYS A 175 28.81 -24.88 61.47
N THR A 176 30.00 -25.39 61.15
CA THR A 176 31.23 -24.63 61.40
C THR A 176 31.13 -23.29 60.67
N ILE A 177 31.39 -22.19 61.37
CA ILE A 177 31.31 -20.81 60.86
C ILE A 177 32.08 -20.63 59.53
N SER A 178 33.01 -21.54 59.22
CA SER A 178 33.74 -21.61 57.94
C SER A 178 32.84 -21.93 56.75
N GLU A 179 31.98 -22.94 56.80
CA GLU A 179 31.17 -23.37 55.64
C GLU A 179 30.11 -22.33 55.27
N VAL A 180 29.50 -21.69 56.29
CA VAL A 180 28.57 -20.57 56.08
C VAL A 180 29.30 -19.36 55.50
N ARG A 181 30.53 -19.10 55.92
CA ARG A 181 31.36 -18.01 55.37
C ARG A 181 31.71 -18.27 53.90
N ASP A 182 32.03 -19.50 53.54
CA ASP A 182 32.36 -19.87 52.17
C ASP A 182 31.14 -19.73 51.24
N ILE A 183 29.96 -20.18 51.69
CA ILE A 183 28.69 -20.00 50.96
C ILE A 183 28.34 -18.50 50.80
N ILE A 184 28.54 -17.69 51.85
CA ILE A 184 28.33 -16.24 51.78
C ILE A 184 29.30 -15.61 50.79
N SER A 185 30.58 -15.98 50.81
CA SER A 185 31.59 -15.49 49.86
C SER A 185 31.22 -15.85 48.42
N ASP A 186 30.79 -17.08 48.16
CA ASP A 186 30.36 -17.51 46.83
C ASP A 186 29.10 -16.76 46.36
N LEU A 187 28.14 -16.51 47.25
CA LEU A 187 26.96 -15.70 46.97
C LEU A 187 27.32 -14.24 46.67
N GLU A 188 28.28 -13.64 47.38
CA GLU A 188 28.76 -12.29 47.13
C GLU A 188 29.45 -12.17 45.76
N VAL A 189 30.29 -13.15 45.40
CA VAL A 189 30.93 -13.22 44.07
C VAL A 189 29.89 -13.35 42.97
N ASN A 190 28.92 -14.25 43.15
CA ASN A 190 27.83 -14.44 42.18
C ASN A 190 26.93 -13.19 42.06
N PHE A 191 26.66 -12.51 43.17
CA PHE A 191 25.90 -11.26 43.17
C PHE A 191 26.65 -10.14 42.46
N LYS A 192 27.97 -10.05 42.64
CA LYS A 192 28.81 -9.09 41.93
C LYS A 192 28.84 -9.36 40.43
N ALA A 193 29.06 -10.62 40.02
CA ALA A 193 29.00 -11.03 38.62
C ALA A 193 27.62 -10.75 37.99
N CYS A 194 26.54 -11.00 38.72
CA CYS A 194 25.18 -10.68 38.29
C CYS A 194 24.97 -9.17 38.09
N ASN A 195 25.49 -8.33 39.00
CA ASN A 195 25.41 -6.88 38.86
C ASN A 195 26.23 -6.35 37.68
N GLU A 196 27.42 -6.90 37.44
CA GLU A 196 28.26 -6.56 36.29
C GLU A 196 27.56 -6.95 34.98
N SER A 197 27.01 -8.16 34.90
CA SER A 197 26.18 -8.61 33.77
C SER A 197 24.94 -7.73 33.55
N ARG A 198 24.28 -7.29 34.63
CA ARG A 198 23.16 -6.35 34.52
C ARG A 198 23.60 -4.99 33.96
N ALA A 199 24.79 -4.51 34.32
CA ALA A 199 25.32 -3.26 33.82
C ALA A 199 25.67 -3.34 32.33
N THR A 200 26.25 -4.45 31.86
CA THR A 200 26.53 -4.66 30.43
C THR A 200 25.26 -4.76 29.60
N LEU A 201 24.26 -5.51 30.07
CA LEU A 201 22.97 -5.62 29.39
C LEU A 201 22.26 -4.26 29.26
N ARG A 202 22.34 -3.39 30.28
CA ARG A 202 21.80 -2.03 30.19
C ARG A 202 22.52 -1.19 29.13
N ALA A 203 23.85 -1.27 29.07
CA ALA A 203 24.62 -0.55 28.06
C ALA A 203 24.27 -1.02 26.63
N GLU A 204 24.08 -2.32 26.44
CA GLU A 204 23.63 -2.87 25.16
C GLU A 204 22.22 -2.40 24.80
N VAL A 205 21.27 -2.41 25.74
CA VAL A 205 19.91 -1.90 25.52
C VAL A 205 19.94 -0.44 25.09
N ASP A 206 20.73 0.40 25.75
CA ASP A 206 20.88 1.82 25.39
C ASP A 206 21.50 2.00 24.00
N GLU A 207 22.46 1.16 23.62
CA GLU A 207 23.05 1.17 22.28
C GLU A 207 22.05 0.74 21.20
N LYS A 208 21.28 -0.32 21.45
CA LYS A 208 20.22 -0.77 20.54
C LYS A 208 19.11 0.27 20.43
N ALA A 209 18.72 0.92 21.52
CA ALA A 209 17.76 2.02 21.50
C ALA A 209 18.24 3.17 20.61
N ARG A 210 19.52 3.56 20.74
CA ARG A 210 20.14 4.57 19.85
C ARG A 210 20.18 4.12 18.39
N ALA A 211 20.50 2.86 18.12
CA ALA A 211 20.50 2.31 16.76
C ALA A 211 19.10 2.30 16.14
N VAL A 212 18.07 1.92 16.90
CA VAL A 212 16.67 1.97 16.46
C VAL A 212 16.24 3.41 16.19
N GLY A 213 16.66 4.38 17.01
CA GLY A 213 16.43 5.81 16.77
C GLY A 213 16.96 6.25 15.40
N ARG A 214 18.23 5.95 15.11
CA ARG A 214 18.83 6.26 13.80
C ARG A 214 18.13 5.56 12.63
N LEU A 215 17.74 4.30 12.79
CA LEU A 215 16.99 3.58 11.74
C LEU A 215 15.61 4.19 11.49
N ARG A 216 14.93 4.67 12.53
CA ARG A 216 13.66 5.38 12.39
C ARG A 216 13.83 6.71 11.66
N GLU A 217 14.85 7.49 12.01
CA GLU A 217 15.18 8.75 11.32
C GLU A 217 15.49 8.51 9.84
N ASN A 218 16.36 7.55 9.53
CA ASN A 218 16.68 7.18 8.16
C ASN A 218 15.45 6.70 7.37
N LEU A 219 14.54 5.95 8.01
CA LEU A 219 13.31 5.50 7.38
C LEU A 219 12.38 6.67 7.07
N VAL A 220 12.26 7.65 7.98
CA VAL A 220 11.46 8.86 7.77
C VAL A 220 12.04 9.67 6.61
N GLU A 221 13.35 9.88 6.59
CA GLU A 221 14.04 10.60 5.52
C GLU A 221 13.87 9.89 4.16
N ALA A 222 14.10 8.58 4.10
CA ALA A 222 13.91 7.79 2.88
C ALA A 222 12.45 7.83 2.40
N THR A 223 11.49 7.78 3.32
CA THR A 223 10.06 7.89 2.98
C THR A 223 9.72 9.27 2.41
N ALA A 224 10.28 10.33 3.00
CA ALA A 224 10.11 11.70 2.49
C ALA A 224 10.69 11.85 1.07
N GLN A 225 11.89 11.32 0.82
CA GLN A 225 12.51 11.33 -0.52
C GLN A 225 11.68 10.57 -1.55
N VAL A 226 11.13 9.39 -1.20
CA VAL A 226 10.26 8.62 -2.10
C VAL A 226 8.96 9.38 -2.42
N VAL A 227 8.36 10.06 -1.44
CA VAL A 227 7.17 10.88 -1.66
C VAL A 227 7.48 12.05 -2.59
N GLN A 228 8.59 12.75 -2.37
CA GLN A 228 9.04 13.85 -3.22
C GLN A 228 9.27 13.38 -4.66
N HIS A 229 10.05 12.31 -4.86
CA HIS A 229 10.29 11.76 -6.20
C HIS A 229 9.02 11.30 -6.90
N ARG A 230 8.06 10.74 -6.15
CA ARG A 230 6.76 10.37 -6.72
C ARG A 230 6.00 11.60 -7.21
N GLU A 231 6.06 12.71 -6.48
CA GLU A 231 5.41 13.96 -6.88
C GLU A 231 6.09 14.57 -8.11
N GLU A 232 7.42 14.60 -8.15
CA GLU A 232 8.19 15.02 -9.32
C GLU A 232 7.84 14.19 -10.57
N CYS A 233 7.78 12.86 -10.44
CA CYS A 233 7.35 11.97 -11.52
C CYS A 233 5.91 12.26 -11.99
N ASN A 234 4.99 12.53 -11.06
CA ASN A 234 3.61 12.87 -11.43
C ASN A 234 3.53 14.20 -12.18
N VAL A 235 4.30 15.21 -11.76
CA VAL A 235 4.38 16.50 -12.46
C VAL A 235 4.96 16.30 -13.87
N ALA A 236 6.04 15.53 -14.00
CA ALA A 236 6.64 15.21 -15.28
C ALA A 236 5.63 14.50 -16.21
N ILE A 237 4.95 13.45 -15.74
CA ILE A 237 3.93 12.72 -16.51
C ILE A 237 2.80 13.65 -16.97
N ASN A 238 2.31 14.53 -16.09
CA ASN A 238 1.25 15.47 -16.44
C ASN A 238 1.72 16.50 -17.47
N SER A 239 2.96 16.99 -17.34
CA SER A 239 3.55 17.92 -18.30
C SER A 239 3.73 17.28 -19.68
N THR A 240 4.20 16.02 -19.74
CA THR A 240 4.35 15.29 -21.00
C THR A 240 3.01 15.02 -21.67
N LYS A 241 1.97 14.70 -20.88
CA LYS A 241 0.62 14.53 -21.41
C LYS A 241 0.07 15.83 -22.00
N ARG A 242 0.19 16.94 -21.26
CA ARG A 242 -0.23 18.26 -21.78
C ARG A 242 0.47 18.60 -23.08
N LEU A 243 1.80 18.42 -23.15
CA LEU A 243 2.55 18.68 -24.38
C LEU A 243 2.12 17.78 -25.54
N HIS A 244 1.78 16.52 -25.25
CA HIS A 244 1.26 15.60 -26.24
C HIS A 244 -0.11 16.05 -26.76
N ASP A 245 -1.04 16.39 -25.87
CA ASP A 245 -2.36 16.90 -26.24
C ASP A 245 -2.26 18.20 -27.07
N GLU A 246 -1.33 19.09 -26.71
CA GLU A 246 -1.06 20.33 -27.46
C GLU A 246 -0.47 20.04 -28.85
N MET A 247 0.44 19.06 -28.96
CA MET A 247 0.98 18.64 -30.25
C MET A 247 -0.10 18.02 -31.15
N GLU A 248 -0.97 17.16 -30.60
CA GLU A 248 -2.08 16.58 -31.35
C GLU A 248 -3.04 17.67 -31.86
N ALA A 249 -3.41 18.62 -31.01
CA ALA A 249 -4.25 19.75 -31.41
C ALA A 249 -3.61 20.65 -32.47
N LEU A 250 -2.28 20.85 -32.42
CA LEU A 250 -1.55 21.59 -33.44
C LEU A 250 -1.46 20.80 -34.76
N GLN A 251 -1.29 19.49 -34.69
CA GLN A 251 -1.29 18.62 -35.86
C GLN A 251 -2.65 18.64 -36.56
N GLU A 252 -3.74 18.50 -35.81
CA GLU A 252 -5.10 18.59 -36.36
C GLU A 252 -5.35 19.96 -37.03
N LYS A 253 -4.93 21.05 -36.38
CA LYS A 253 -5.01 22.40 -36.98
C LYS A 253 -4.20 22.50 -38.28
N HIS A 254 -3.01 21.92 -38.31
CA HIS A 254 -2.17 21.92 -39.51
C HIS A 254 -2.81 21.11 -40.64
N GLU A 255 -3.31 19.91 -40.36
CA GLU A 255 -4.01 19.07 -41.33
C GLU A 255 -5.24 19.78 -41.90
N ASN A 256 -6.05 20.43 -41.05
CA ASN A 256 -7.19 21.24 -41.47
C ASN A 256 -6.76 22.43 -42.35
N TYR A 257 -5.67 23.12 -41.99
CA TYR A 257 -5.13 24.21 -42.80
C TYR A 257 -4.66 23.72 -44.17
N VAL A 258 -3.91 22.61 -44.22
CA VAL A 258 -3.44 22.00 -45.47
C VAL A 258 -4.62 21.58 -46.34
N HIS A 259 -5.63 20.93 -45.77
CA HIS A 259 -6.84 20.54 -46.48
C HIS A 259 -7.56 21.75 -47.07
N SER A 260 -7.80 22.80 -46.27
CA SER A 260 -8.41 24.04 -46.74
C SER A 260 -7.60 24.73 -47.84
N ASN A 261 -6.27 24.73 -47.74
CA ASN A 261 -5.39 25.28 -48.78
C ASN A 261 -5.49 24.48 -50.09
N VAL A 262 -5.55 23.15 -50.02
CA VAL A 262 -5.72 22.30 -51.20
C VAL A 262 -7.08 22.56 -51.87
N VAL A 263 -8.16 22.65 -51.09
CA VAL A 263 -9.49 22.99 -51.61
C VAL A 263 -9.49 24.37 -52.27
N SER A 264 -8.94 25.38 -51.59
CA SER A 264 -8.86 26.74 -52.13
C SER A 264 -8.03 26.82 -53.42
N LYS A 265 -6.92 26.07 -53.51
CA LYS A 265 -6.15 25.95 -54.75
C LYS A 265 -6.95 25.28 -55.86
N ALA A 266 -7.70 24.23 -55.56
CA ALA A 266 -8.56 23.57 -56.55
C ALA A 266 -9.66 24.53 -57.07
N GLU A 267 -10.28 25.31 -56.19
CA GLU A 267 -11.27 26.34 -56.55
C GLU A 267 -10.65 27.45 -57.41
N MET A 268 -9.41 27.88 -57.09
CA MET A 268 -8.67 28.84 -57.91
C MET A 268 -8.38 28.30 -59.31
N VAL A 269 -7.96 27.04 -59.42
CA VAL A 269 -7.72 26.39 -60.73
C VAL A 269 -9.02 26.31 -61.52
N GLY A 270 -10.12 25.87 -60.90
CA GLY A 270 -11.43 25.83 -61.56
C GLY A 270 -11.91 27.22 -62.01
N SER A 271 -11.63 28.26 -61.23
CA SER A 271 -11.93 29.66 -61.60
C SER A 271 -11.05 30.13 -62.77
N GLN A 272 -9.78 29.74 -62.79
CA GLN A 272 -8.87 30.04 -63.89
C GLN A 272 -9.32 29.35 -65.19
N ASP A 273 -9.74 28.08 -65.12
CA ASP A 273 -10.26 27.33 -66.26
C ASP A 273 -11.53 28.00 -66.82
N ALA A 274 -12.44 28.44 -65.95
CA ALA A 274 -13.64 29.18 -66.37
C ALA A 274 -13.30 30.50 -67.08
N VAL A 275 -12.27 31.23 -66.63
CA VAL A 275 -11.80 32.45 -67.31
C VAL A 275 -11.22 32.14 -68.69
N VAL A 276 -10.45 31.05 -68.81
CA VAL A 276 -9.92 30.60 -70.11
C VAL A 276 -11.05 30.22 -71.06
N GLU A 277 -12.08 29.51 -70.58
CA GLU A 277 -13.26 29.17 -71.36
C GLU A 277 -14.03 30.43 -71.81
N MET A 278 -14.31 31.36 -70.90
CA MET A 278 -14.95 32.64 -71.25
C MET A 278 -14.16 33.42 -72.30
N ARG A 279 -12.83 33.44 -72.17
CA ARG A 279 -11.97 34.07 -73.18
C ARG A 279 -12.10 33.39 -74.53
N SER A 280 -12.12 32.05 -74.58
CA SER A 280 -12.28 31.31 -75.83
C SER A 280 -13.63 31.58 -76.50
N LEU A 281 -14.71 31.71 -75.72
CA LEU A 281 -16.04 32.05 -76.22
C LEU A 281 -16.08 33.48 -76.79
N LEU A 282 -15.42 34.44 -76.13
CA LEU A 282 -15.30 35.81 -76.64
C LEU A 282 -14.48 35.87 -77.92
N GLU A 283 -13.37 35.13 -78.01
CA GLU A 283 -12.56 35.02 -79.23
C GLU A 283 -13.37 34.42 -80.39
N ALA A 284 -14.20 33.40 -80.12
CA ALA A 284 -15.11 32.83 -81.10
C ALA A 284 -16.16 33.86 -81.57
N GLN A 285 -16.80 34.58 -80.65
CA GLN A 285 -17.76 35.64 -81.00
C GLN A 285 -17.11 36.76 -81.83
N ILE A 286 -15.91 37.21 -81.46
CA ILE A 286 -15.17 38.20 -82.24
C ILE A 286 -14.94 37.67 -83.66
N SER A 287 -14.44 36.44 -83.80
CA SER A 287 -14.18 35.84 -85.11
C SER A 287 -15.45 35.74 -85.99
N GLU A 288 -16.59 35.41 -85.38
CA GLU A 288 -17.89 35.38 -86.07
C GLU A 288 -18.30 36.78 -86.52
N THR A 289 -18.19 37.78 -85.64
CA THR A 289 -18.50 39.18 -86.00
C THR A 289 -17.59 39.71 -87.11
N GLU A 290 -16.30 39.39 -87.09
CA GLU A 290 -15.38 39.75 -88.16
C GLU A 290 -15.75 39.07 -89.49
N MET A 291 -16.18 37.81 -89.45
CA MET A 291 -16.62 37.08 -90.64
C MET A 291 -17.87 37.74 -91.26
N TRP A 292 -18.85 38.10 -90.42
CA TRP A 292 -20.03 38.85 -90.86
C TRP A 292 -19.68 40.23 -91.42
N GLN A 293 -18.74 40.95 -90.79
CA GLN A 293 -18.26 42.24 -91.31
C GLN A 293 -17.61 42.09 -92.69
N ARG A 294 -16.77 41.06 -92.90
CA ARG A 294 -16.18 40.76 -94.22
C ARG A 294 -17.26 40.44 -95.25
N HIS A 295 -18.25 39.62 -94.89
CA HIS A 295 -19.35 39.29 -95.80
C HIS A 295 -20.19 40.51 -96.20
N CYS A 296 -20.50 41.39 -95.24
CA CYS A 296 -21.17 42.67 -95.52
C CYS A 296 -20.34 43.55 -96.46
N TRP A 297 -19.01 43.58 -96.29
CA TRP A 297 -18.11 44.31 -97.18
C TRP A 297 -18.14 43.74 -98.60
N GLU A 298 -18.05 42.42 -98.76
CA GLU A 298 -18.13 41.74 -100.06
C GLU A 298 -19.47 42.04 -100.77
N LEU A 299 -20.59 41.99 -100.03
CA LEU A 299 -21.90 42.35 -100.57
C LEU A 299 -21.97 43.83 -101.00
N GLN A 300 -21.36 44.74 -100.22
CA GLN A 300 -21.28 46.15 -100.57
C GLN A 300 -20.43 46.37 -101.84
N GLU A 301 -19.32 45.65 -101.99
CA GLU A 301 -18.47 45.69 -103.18
C GLU A 301 -19.23 45.16 -104.41
N GLN A 302 -19.91 44.02 -104.28
CA GLN A 302 -20.76 43.46 -105.34
C GLN A 302 -21.89 44.43 -105.73
N LEU A 303 -22.57 45.04 -104.77
CA LEU A 303 -23.62 46.02 -105.02
C LEU A 303 -23.07 47.26 -105.73
N SER A 304 -21.90 47.75 -105.29
CA SER A 304 -21.21 48.88 -105.93
C SER A 304 -20.83 48.56 -107.37
N ALA A 305 -20.27 47.37 -107.63
CA ALA A 305 -19.94 46.91 -108.98
C ALA A 305 -21.18 46.77 -109.89
N ILE A 306 -22.29 46.23 -109.36
CA ILE A 306 -23.57 46.15 -110.09
C ILE A 306 -24.11 47.56 -110.38
N MET A 307 -24.06 48.48 -109.42
CA MET A 307 -24.49 49.86 -109.63
C MET A 307 -23.65 50.57 -110.70
N GLU A 308 -22.33 50.39 -110.67
CA GLU A 308 -21.42 50.93 -111.69
C GLU A 308 -21.74 50.37 -113.07
N SER A 309 -21.90 49.05 -113.19
CA SER A 309 -22.31 48.37 -114.43
C SER A 309 -23.67 48.87 -114.96
N CYS A 310 -24.68 48.98 -114.11
CA CYS A 310 -25.98 49.53 -114.45
C CYS A 310 -25.88 51.00 -114.90
N SER A 311 -25.04 51.81 -114.24
CA SER A 311 -24.83 53.21 -114.60
C SER A 311 -24.13 53.35 -115.96
N ALA A 312 -23.16 52.48 -116.26
CA ALA A 312 -22.49 52.40 -117.55
C ALA A 312 -23.46 51.97 -118.64
N HIS A 313 -24.23 50.89 -118.41
CA HIS A 313 -25.26 50.42 -119.34
C HIS A 313 -26.32 51.49 -119.62
N LYS A 314 -26.76 52.23 -118.60
CA LYS A 314 -27.67 53.37 -118.77
C LYS A 314 -27.05 54.43 -119.68
N LYS A 315 -25.79 54.84 -119.44
CA LYS A 315 -25.08 55.80 -120.30
C LYS A 315 -24.98 55.32 -121.74
N ASP A 316 -24.70 54.04 -121.97
CA ASP A 316 -24.61 53.46 -123.31
C ASP A 316 -25.97 53.42 -124.01
N LEU A 317 -27.04 53.09 -123.30
CA LEU A 317 -28.42 53.22 -123.81
C LEU A 317 -28.75 54.66 -124.22
N TRP A 318 -28.34 55.66 -123.42
CA TRP A 318 -28.50 57.07 -123.79
C TRP A 318 -27.74 57.41 -125.08
N LYS A 319 -26.48 57.02 -125.18
CA LYS A 319 -25.67 57.21 -126.41
C LYS A 319 -26.30 56.53 -127.62
N ALA A 320 -26.78 55.30 -127.49
CA ALA A 320 -27.44 54.56 -128.57
C ALA A 320 -28.74 55.24 -128.99
N LYS A 321 -29.54 55.73 -128.03
CA LYS A 321 -30.78 56.47 -128.31
C LYS A 321 -30.50 57.79 -129.02
N ASP A 322 -29.46 58.52 -128.62
CA ASP A 322 -29.06 59.76 -129.26
C ASP A 322 -28.48 59.52 -130.66
N ALA A 323 -27.67 58.46 -130.84
CA ALA A 323 -27.18 58.04 -132.15
C ALA A 323 -28.34 57.67 -133.09
N LYS A 324 -29.33 56.89 -132.60
CA LYS A 324 -30.54 56.56 -133.35
C LYS A 324 -31.32 57.82 -133.76
N LYS A 325 -31.52 58.77 -132.85
CA LYS A 325 -32.16 60.06 -133.18
C LYS A 325 -31.36 60.85 -134.22
N ALA A 326 -30.04 60.83 -134.16
CA ALA A 326 -29.19 61.50 -135.15
C ALA A 326 -29.30 60.84 -136.53
N GLU A 327 -29.36 59.51 -136.58
CA GLU A 327 -29.61 58.74 -137.81
C GLU A 327 -31.01 58.99 -138.38
N GLU A 328 -32.05 59.00 -137.54
CA GLU A 328 -33.42 59.37 -137.94
C GLU A 328 -33.47 60.78 -138.56
N ARG A 329 -32.79 61.77 -137.94
CA ARG A 329 -32.64 63.12 -138.50
C ARG A 329 -31.92 63.11 -139.85
N LYS A 330 -30.84 62.34 -139.97
CA LYS A 330 -30.10 62.19 -141.23
C LYS A 330 -30.96 61.57 -142.33
N ASN A 331 -31.71 60.51 -142.01
CA ASN A 331 -32.62 59.85 -142.94
C ASN A 331 -33.77 60.77 -143.37
N MET A 332 -34.32 61.56 -142.44
CA MET A 332 -35.33 62.58 -142.76
C MET A 332 -34.78 63.66 -143.70
N LEU A 333 -33.56 64.16 -143.45
CA LEU A 333 -32.89 65.10 -144.35
C LEU A 333 -32.65 64.50 -145.74
N LEU A 334 -32.19 63.25 -145.81
CA LEU A 334 -32.03 62.53 -147.07
C LEU A 334 -33.36 62.39 -147.82
N TYR A 335 -34.44 62.05 -147.11
CA TYR A 335 -35.77 61.96 -147.68
C TYR A 335 -36.26 63.32 -148.21
N MET A 336 -36.03 64.41 -147.48
CA MET A 336 -36.33 65.77 -147.92
C MET A 336 -35.50 66.18 -149.16
N GLN A 337 -34.21 65.85 -149.20
CA GLN A 337 -33.36 66.07 -150.38
C GLN A 337 -33.87 65.29 -151.60
N LEU A 338 -34.28 64.03 -151.41
CA LEU A 338 -34.86 63.20 -152.46
C LEU A 338 -36.18 63.78 -153.00
N GLN A 339 -37.00 64.35 -152.10
CA GLN A 339 -38.23 65.08 -152.45
C GLN A 339 -37.94 66.39 -153.21
N HIS A 340 -36.87 67.12 -152.87
CA HIS A 340 -36.45 68.30 -153.62
C HIS A 340 -35.85 67.94 -155.00
N GLY A 341 -35.14 66.82 -155.12
CA GLY A 341 -34.68 66.29 -156.41
C GLY A 341 -35.84 65.95 -157.35
N LYS A 342 -36.97 65.46 -156.82
CA LYS A 342 -38.19 65.19 -157.61
C LYS A 342 -38.90 66.45 -158.12
N LYS A 343 -38.69 67.62 -157.50
CA LYS A 343 -39.27 68.89 -157.99
C LYS A 343 -38.46 69.52 -159.14
N HIS A 344 -37.23 69.08 -159.39
CA HIS A 344 -36.37 69.61 -160.45
C HIS A 344 -36.38 68.79 -161.76
N VAL A 345 -37.18 67.73 -161.87
CA VAL A 345 -37.24 66.84 -163.06
C VAL A 345 -38.60 66.92 -163.80
N GLN A 346 -39.42 67.94 -163.51
CA GLN A 346 -40.62 68.23 -164.31
C GLN A 346 -40.73 69.72 -164.65
N VAL A 347 -39.76 70.21 -165.43
CA VAL A 347 -39.94 71.30 -166.40
C VAL A 347 -39.11 70.93 -167.64
N GLU A 348 -39.71 70.14 -168.53
CA GLU A 348 -39.58 70.17 -169.99
C GLU A 348 -40.60 69.19 -170.59
N HIS A 349 -41.86 69.63 -170.59
CA HIS A 349 -42.73 69.68 -171.77
C HIS A 349 -43.96 70.53 -171.49
#